data_AF-A0A7S3XM97-F1
#
_entry.id   AF-A0A7S3XM97-F1
#
_cell.length_a   1.000
_cell.length_b   1.000
_cell.length_c   1.000
_cell.angle_alpha   90.00
_cell.angle_beta   90.00
_cell.angle_gamma   90.00
#
_symmetry.space_group_name_H-M   'P 1'
#
loop_
_entity.id
_entity.type
_entity.pdbx_description
1 polymer ?
#
loop_
_entity_poly.entity_id
_entity_poly.type
_entity_poly.pdbx_seq_one_letter_code
_entity_poly.pdbx_strand_id
1 'polypeptide(L)'
;GRRRRDPEETLRKAAAATHYFPARWAGRAHAPAVRREVARLFPPKAALLGTELASLLFAPLILGVSLPRCAQRVVDFIESRTAETEGLGAVCAYGLFEFDKHGDPAYAAPAARGGGARGEGCREGKLEKSFVSFQAMHPDWDAGAAGRSLLGAVARFQQRSLQAQAQAQAQQALLAGSQGPAATAAAAHWGGHAPPAAG
;
A
#
# COMPACT_ATOMS: atom_id res chain seq x y z
N GLY A 1 -32.17 2.28 -9.62
CA GLY A 1 -31.26 1.20 -9.20
C GLY A 1 -29.89 1.75 -8.83
N ARG A 2 -29.46 1.66 -7.56
CA ARG A 2 -28.09 2.01 -7.15
C ARG A 2 -27.19 0.78 -7.35
N ARG A 3 -26.19 0.86 -8.25
CA ARG A 3 -25.10 -0.13 -8.25
C ARG A 3 -24.42 -0.06 -6.89
N ARG A 4 -24.53 -1.11 -6.08
CA ARG A 4 -23.73 -1.28 -4.85
C ARG A 4 -22.28 -1.38 -5.30
N ARG A 5 -21.52 -0.28 -5.18
CA ARG A 5 -20.06 -0.33 -5.39
C ARG A 5 -19.45 -1.06 -4.21
N ASP A 6 -18.59 -2.04 -4.48
CA ASP A 6 -17.78 -2.65 -3.44
C ASP A 6 -16.82 -1.57 -2.88
N PRO A 7 -16.91 -1.23 -1.58
CA PRO A 7 -16.03 -0.24 -0.98
C PRO A 7 -14.55 -0.65 -1.06
N GLU A 8 -14.25 -1.95 -1.00
CA GLU A 8 -12.88 -2.45 -1.10
C GLU A 8 -12.31 -2.21 -2.50
N GLU A 9 -13.06 -2.57 -3.55
CA GLU A 9 -12.67 -2.30 -4.93
C GLU A 9 -12.48 -0.80 -5.19
N THR A 10 -13.38 0.04 -4.65
CA THR A 10 -13.31 1.49 -4.82
C THR A 10 -12.08 2.07 -4.14
N LEU A 11 -11.79 1.64 -2.91
CA LEU A 11 -10.61 2.09 -2.17
C LEU A 11 -9.31 1.62 -2.84
N ARG A 12 -9.26 0.39 -3.36
CA ARG A 12 -8.11 -0.13 -4.13
C ARG A 12 -7.88 0.67 -5.40
N LYS A 13 -8.94 1.03 -6.14
CA LYS A 13 -8.83 1.89 -7.33
C LYS A 13 -8.24 3.26 -6.99
N ALA A 14 -8.71 3.89 -5.91
CA ALA A 14 -8.15 5.16 -5.45
C ALA A 14 -6.67 5.01 -5.05
N ALA A 15 -6.34 3.97 -4.29
CA ALA A 15 -4.97 3.67 -3.88
C ALA A 15 -4.03 3.38 -5.04
N ALA A 16 -4.52 2.73 -6.11
CA ALA A 16 -3.73 2.49 -7.31
C ALA A 16 -3.35 3.81 -8.03
N ALA A 17 -4.22 4.82 -7.96
CA ALA A 17 -3.94 6.14 -8.54
C ALA A 17 -3.06 7.02 -7.63
N THR A 18 -3.15 6.88 -6.31
CA THR A 18 -2.39 7.72 -5.36
C THR A 18 -1.10 7.09 -4.86
N HIS A 19 -0.91 5.79 -5.07
CA HIS A 19 0.16 4.97 -4.46
C HIS A 19 0.17 5.00 -2.92
N TYR A 20 -0.94 5.41 -2.28
CA TYR A 20 -1.08 5.48 -0.83
C TYR A 20 -2.14 4.49 -0.34
N PHE A 21 -1.69 3.44 0.35
CA PHE A 21 -2.55 2.43 0.99
C PHE A 21 -1.91 1.92 2.28
N PRO A 22 -2.13 2.58 3.42
CA PRO A 22 -1.56 2.13 4.69
C PRO A 22 -2.15 0.78 5.08
N ALA A 23 -1.34 -0.09 5.69
CA ALA A 23 -1.72 -1.48 6.01
C ALA A 23 -3.02 -1.59 6.81
N ARG A 24 -3.29 -0.62 7.70
CA ARG A 24 -4.50 -0.56 8.54
C ARG A 24 -5.82 -0.42 7.75
N TRP A 25 -5.77 -0.11 6.45
CA TRP A 25 -6.96 -0.02 5.59
C TRP A 25 -7.36 -1.36 4.96
N ALA A 26 -6.44 -2.31 4.87
CA ALA A 26 -6.68 -3.58 4.19
C ALA A 26 -7.87 -4.34 4.82
N GLY A 27 -8.88 -4.68 4.00
CA GLY A 27 -10.08 -5.41 4.44
C GLY A 27 -11.02 -4.61 5.33
N ARG A 28 -10.80 -3.30 5.46
CA ARG A 28 -11.54 -2.40 6.36
C ARG A 28 -12.11 -1.18 5.64
N ALA A 29 -12.30 -1.22 4.32
CA ALA A 29 -12.80 -0.08 3.54
C ALA A 29 -14.19 0.40 3.97
N HIS A 30 -15.00 -0.49 4.54
CA HIS A 30 -16.32 -0.18 5.09
C HIS A 30 -16.25 0.51 6.48
N ALA A 31 -15.10 0.45 7.16
CA ALA A 31 -14.96 0.99 8.50
C ALA A 31 -15.05 2.54 8.50
N PRO A 32 -15.84 3.15 9.42
CA PRO A 32 -15.92 4.61 9.54
C PRO A 32 -14.58 5.29 9.83
N ALA A 33 -13.63 4.57 10.43
CA ALA A 33 -12.26 5.07 10.64
C ALA A 33 -11.53 5.28 9.30
N VAL A 34 -11.54 4.28 8.41
CA VAL A 34 -10.92 4.37 7.08
C VAL A 34 -11.59 5.47 6.26
N ARG A 35 -12.92 5.58 6.28
CA ARG A 35 -13.64 6.67 5.62
C ARG A 35 -13.20 8.06 6.11
N ARG A 36 -13.00 8.24 7.42
CA ARG A 36 -12.53 9.50 7.99
C ARG A 36 -11.09 9.81 7.58
N GLU A 37 -10.22 8.81 7.55
CA GLU A 37 -8.84 8.99 7.10
C GLU A 37 -8.77 9.36 5.61
N VAL A 38 -9.54 8.68 4.75
CA VAL A 38 -9.66 9.01 3.33
C VAL A 38 -10.21 10.44 3.15
N ALA A 39 -11.24 10.82 3.90
CA ALA A 39 -11.81 12.17 3.83
C ALA A 39 -10.82 13.27 4.23
N ARG A 40 -9.82 12.97 5.07
CA ARG A 40 -8.73 13.92 5.39
C ARG A 40 -7.76 14.12 4.23
N LEU A 41 -7.58 13.12 3.36
CA LEU A 41 -6.74 13.24 2.16
C LEU A 41 -7.45 14.04 1.05
N PHE A 42 -8.79 14.00 1.03
CA PHE A 42 -9.63 14.68 0.04
C PHE A 42 -10.63 15.61 0.72
N PRO A 43 -10.16 16.69 1.39
CA PRO A 43 -11.05 17.62 2.06
C PRO A 43 -11.99 18.33 1.05
N PRO A 44 -13.21 18.68 1.47
CA PRO A 44 -14.11 19.46 0.61
C PRO A 44 -13.53 20.86 0.35
N LYS A 45 -13.86 21.45 -0.80
CA LYS A 45 -13.34 22.78 -1.20
C LYS A 45 -13.56 23.87 -0.15
N ALA A 46 -14.70 23.86 0.54
CA ALA A 46 -14.97 24.82 1.61
C ALA A 46 -13.98 24.72 2.78
N ALA A 47 -13.51 23.51 3.13
CA ALA A 47 -12.50 23.32 4.16
C ALA A 47 -11.11 23.79 3.71
N LEU A 48 -10.77 23.61 2.42
CA LEU A 48 -9.54 24.16 1.84
C LEU A 48 -9.53 25.69 1.91
N LEU A 49 -10.61 26.34 1.45
CA LEU A 49 -10.77 27.79 1.53
C LEU A 49 -10.66 28.30 2.98
N GLY A 50 -11.27 27.60 3.94
CA GLY A 50 -11.13 27.92 5.36
C GLY A 50 -9.68 27.81 5.87
N THR A 51 -8.95 26.79 5.40
CA THR A 51 -7.53 26.61 5.75
C THR A 51 -6.65 27.69 5.11
N GLU A 52 -6.93 28.12 3.88
CA GLU A 52 -6.22 29.20 3.20
C GLU A 52 -6.36 30.52 3.95
N LEU A 53 -7.58 30.89 4.35
CA LEU A 53 -7.82 32.08 5.16
C LEU A 53 -7.14 32.00 6.53
N ALA A 54 -7.22 30.84 7.18
CA ALA A 54 -6.54 30.59 8.45
C ALA A 54 -5.01 30.70 8.32
N SER A 55 -4.45 30.30 7.17
CA SER A 55 -3.00 30.33 6.94
C SER A 55 -2.41 31.74 6.96
N LEU A 56 -3.20 32.78 6.62
CA LEU A 56 -2.76 34.17 6.76
C LEU A 56 -2.39 34.53 8.21
N LEU A 57 -3.08 33.91 9.18
CA LEU A 57 -2.84 34.11 10.61
C LEU A 57 -1.82 33.11 11.17
N PHE A 58 -1.91 31.84 10.77
CA PHE A 58 -1.07 30.78 11.33
C PHE A 58 0.33 30.73 10.75
N ALA A 59 0.52 31.04 9.45
CA ALA A 59 1.85 31.04 8.84
C ALA A 59 2.85 31.96 9.58
N PRO A 60 2.55 33.24 9.89
CA PRO A 60 3.50 34.07 10.64
C PRO A 60 3.76 33.55 12.06
N LEU A 61 2.79 32.91 12.73
CA LEU A 61 3.01 32.28 14.03
C LEU A 61 3.90 31.04 13.93
N ILE A 62 3.70 30.22 12.90
CA ILE A 62 4.55 29.06 12.62
C ILE A 62 5.97 29.52 12.32
N LEU A 63 6.15 30.51 11.44
CA LEU A 63 7.47 31.02 11.05
C LEU A 63 8.17 31.80 12.18
N GLY A 64 7.44 32.59 12.97
CA GLY A 64 8.01 33.43 14.02
C GLY A 64 8.24 32.70 15.34
N VAL A 65 7.47 31.65 15.65
CA VAL A 65 7.53 30.97 16.95
C VAL A 65 7.84 29.48 16.83
N SER A 66 7.16 28.75 15.96
CA SER A 66 7.30 27.29 15.90
C SER A 66 8.58 26.85 15.19
N LEU A 67 8.88 27.45 14.04
CA LEU A 67 10.03 27.12 13.20
C LEU A 67 11.37 27.41 13.91
N PRO A 68 11.58 28.56 14.59
CA PRO A 68 12.83 28.81 15.31
C PRO A 68 13.10 27.77 16.40
N ARG A 69 12.05 27.25 17.05
CA ARG A 69 12.18 26.23 18.11
C ARG A 69 12.59 24.86 17.58
N CYS A 70 12.37 24.57 16.29
CA CYS A 70 12.80 23.33 15.66
C CYS A 70 13.89 23.52 14.60
N ALA A 71 14.39 24.74 14.39
CA ALA A 71 15.31 25.08 13.32
C ALA A 71 16.57 24.23 13.33
N GLN A 72 17.17 24.01 14.51
CA GLN A 72 18.36 23.15 14.65
C GLN A 72 18.10 21.73 14.12
N ARG A 73 16.99 21.10 14.50
CA ARG A 73 16.64 19.76 13.98
C ARG A 73 16.43 19.74 12.47
N VAL A 74 15.98 20.86 11.88
CA VAL A 74 15.81 20.97 10.42
C VAL A 74 17.18 21.08 9.75
N VAL A 75 18.10 21.88 10.30
CA VAL A 75 19.49 21.98 9.82
C VAL A 75 20.18 20.63 9.93
N ASP A 76 20.11 19.98 11.10
CA ASP A 76 20.68 18.65 11.34
C ASP A 76 20.14 17.62 10.32
N PHE A 77 18.84 17.68 10.00
CA PHE A 77 18.24 16.83 8.98
C PHE A 77 18.78 17.12 7.58
N ILE A 78 18.89 18.39 7.19
CA ILE A 78 19.40 18.77 5.87
C ILE A 78 20.86 18.33 5.74
N GLU A 79 21.71 18.63 6.73
CA GLU A 79 23.12 18.25 6.71
C GLU A 79 23.30 16.74 6.67
N SER A 80 22.58 15.99 7.51
CA SER A 80 22.66 14.52 7.55
C SER A 80 22.08 13.83 6.31
N ARG A 81 21.23 14.52 5.53
CA ARG A 81 20.55 13.97 4.34
C ARG A 81 20.96 14.61 3.04
N THR A 82 22.03 15.40 3.04
CA THR A 82 22.61 15.94 1.80
C THR A 82 23.75 15.03 1.35
N ALA A 83 23.71 14.65 0.07
CA ALA A 83 24.76 13.89 -0.58
C ALA A 83 25.22 14.67 -1.82
N GLU A 84 26.53 14.83 -1.98
CA GLU A 84 27.13 15.43 -3.18
C GLU A 84 27.26 14.37 -4.27
N THR A 85 26.76 14.68 -5.46
CA THR A 85 26.83 13.78 -6.63
C THR A 85 27.46 14.50 -7.81
N GLU A 86 28.43 13.86 -8.47
CA GLU A 86 29.10 14.40 -9.65
C GLU A 86 28.08 14.72 -10.75
N GLY A 87 28.11 15.95 -11.27
CA GLY A 87 27.18 16.43 -12.30
C GLY A 87 25.80 16.89 -11.80
N LEU A 88 25.43 16.61 -10.55
CA LEU A 88 24.13 17.03 -9.96
C LEU A 88 24.30 17.98 -8.76
N GLY A 89 25.45 17.96 -8.09
CA GLY A 89 25.72 18.74 -6.86
C GLY A 89 25.02 18.15 -5.63
N ALA A 90 24.74 19.00 -4.66
CA ALA A 90 24.11 18.63 -3.39
C ALA A 90 22.64 18.25 -3.59
N VAL A 91 22.33 16.97 -3.36
CA VAL A 91 20.97 16.43 -3.48
C VAL A 91 20.53 15.75 -2.19
N CYS A 92 19.23 15.58 -2.02
CA CYS A 92 18.69 14.77 -0.92
C CYS A 92 19.09 13.30 -1.12
N ALA A 93 19.75 12.70 -0.14
CA ALA A 93 20.26 11.32 -0.17
C ALA A 93 19.15 10.29 -0.46
N TYR A 94 17.91 10.55 -0.05
CA TYR A 94 16.77 9.67 -0.38
C TYR A 94 16.46 9.62 -1.90
N GLY A 95 16.81 10.66 -2.65
CA GLY A 95 16.65 10.69 -4.11
C GLY A 95 17.64 9.81 -4.86
N LEU A 96 18.73 9.39 -4.21
CA LEU A 96 19.77 8.53 -4.79
C LEU A 96 19.48 7.04 -4.65
N PHE A 97 18.36 6.66 -4.03
CA PHE A 97 17.93 5.27 -3.86
C PHE A 97 18.97 4.36 -3.16
N GLU A 98 19.69 4.87 -2.16
CA GLU A 98 20.64 4.10 -1.35
C GLU A 98 19.93 3.18 -0.33
N PHE A 99 19.44 2.02 -0.78
CA PHE A 99 18.64 1.09 0.04
C PHE A 99 19.37 0.56 1.27
N ASP A 100 20.70 0.37 1.20
CA ASP A 100 21.48 -0.12 2.33
C ASP A 100 21.47 0.84 3.53
N LYS A 101 21.33 2.14 3.26
CA LYS A 101 21.33 3.21 4.28
C LYS A 101 19.93 3.64 4.69
N HIS A 102 18.99 3.65 3.74
CA HIS A 102 17.70 4.33 3.90
C HIS A 102 16.49 3.45 3.62
N GLY A 103 16.69 2.20 3.21
CA GLY A 103 15.64 1.28 2.87
C GLY A 103 14.90 0.70 4.07
N ASP A 104 13.69 0.20 3.81
CA ASP A 104 12.84 -0.51 4.75
C ASP A 104 12.96 -2.02 4.51
N PRO A 105 13.53 -2.80 5.44
CA PRO A 105 13.67 -4.25 5.28
C PRO A 105 12.33 -4.98 5.10
N ALA A 106 11.22 -4.40 5.58
CA ALA A 106 9.88 -4.96 5.34
C ALA A 106 9.46 -4.86 3.86
N TYR A 107 10.15 -4.04 3.07
CA TYR A 107 9.92 -3.81 1.64
C TYR A 107 11.06 -4.34 0.77
N ALA A 108 11.79 -5.35 1.26
CA ALA A 108 12.86 -6.05 0.54
C ALA A 108 14.13 -5.22 0.30
N ALA A 109 14.31 -4.10 1.01
CA ALA A 109 15.63 -3.51 1.12
C ALA A 109 16.60 -4.48 1.82
N PRO A 110 17.88 -4.50 1.43
CA PRO A 110 18.90 -5.24 2.15
C PRO A 110 18.92 -4.83 3.62
N ALA A 111 19.05 -5.80 4.52
CA ALA A 111 19.23 -5.51 5.94
C ALA A 111 20.50 -4.69 6.10
N ALA A 112 20.36 -3.46 6.63
CA ALA A 112 21.45 -2.49 6.73
C ALA A 112 22.73 -3.17 7.24
N ARG A 113 23.76 -3.22 6.38
CA ARG A 113 25.09 -3.73 6.75
C ARG A 113 25.79 -2.68 7.61
N GLY A 114 25.41 -2.62 8.89
CA GLY A 114 26.07 -1.83 9.92
C GLY A 114 25.53 -0.40 10.06
N GLY A 115 25.09 -0.08 11.28
CA GLY A 115 25.31 1.24 11.87
C GLY A 115 24.33 2.39 11.57
N GLY A 116 23.30 2.23 10.74
CA GLY A 116 22.23 3.24 10.68
C GLY A 116 21.46 3.28 12.00
N ALA A 117 21.32 4.44 12.64
CA ALA A 117 20.61 4.52 13.91
C ALA A 117 19.17 4.02 13.70
N ARG A 118 18.74 3.04 14.51
CA ARG A 118 17.40 2.46 14.47
C ARG A 118 16.36 3.59 14.44
N GLY A 119 15.71 3.82 13.28
CA GLY A 119 14.65 4.82 13.12
C GLY A 119 14.84 5.84 12.00
N GLU A 120 15.99 5.82 11.31
CA GLU A 120 16.41 6.83 10.34
C GLU A 120 16.16 6.49 8.84
N GLY A 121 15.53 5.35 8.55
CA GLY A 121 15.16 4.93 7.20
C GLY A 121 13.81 5.49 6.74
N CYS A 122 13.55 5.43 5.43
CA CYS A 122 12.28 5.83 4.86
C CYS A 122 11.18 4.82 5.24
N ARG A 123 10.19 5.25 6.00
CA ARG A 123 9.15 4.36 6.55
C ARG A 123 8.14 3.93 5.50
N GLU A 124 7.49 2.79 5.73
CA GLU A 124 6.39 2.27 4.92
C GLU A 124 6.78 1.99 3.46
N GLY A 125 8.06 1.69 3.23
CA GLY A 125 8.58 1.36 1.92
C GLY A 125 8.56 2.51 0.91
N LYS A 126 8.57 3.77 1.38
CA LYS A 126 8.45 4.95 0.50
C LYS A 126 9.61 5.04 -0.49
N LEU A 127 10.82 4.67 -0.07
CA LEU A 127 12.00 4.67 -0.94
C LEU A 127 11.86 3.62 -2.06
N GLU A 128 11.47 2.41 -1.70
CA GLU A 128 11.34 1.25 -2.59
C GLU A 128 10.19 1.47 -3.59
N LYS A 129 9.05 1.98 -3.11
CA LYS A 129 7.91 2.32 -3.98
C LYS A 129 8.28 3.44 -4.95
N SER A 130 8.96 4.48 -4.47
CA SER A 130 9.44 5.58 -5.31
C SER A 130 10.39 5.05 -6.39
N PHE A 131 11.33 4.19 -6.01
CA PHE A 131 12.26 3.56 -6.94
C PHE A 131 11.55 2.70 -8.00
N VAL A 132 10.62 1.82 -7.59
CA VAL A 132 9.86 0.97 -8.53
C VAL A 132 9.05 1.84 -9.50
N SER A 133 8.44 2.91 -9.00
CA SER A 133 7.72 3.86 -9.85
C SER A 133 8.66 4.59 -10.81
N PHE A 134 9.84 4.99 -10.34
CA PHE A 134 10.86 5.66 -11.15
C PHE A 134 11.37 4.75 -12.26
N GLN A 135 11.74 3.50 -11.94
CA GLN A 135 12.19 2.52 -12.93
C GLN A 135 11.11 2.21 -13.97
N ALA A 136 9.84 2.18 -13.57
CA ALA A 136 8.73 1.96 -14.50
C ALA A 136 8.57 3.11 -15.51
N MET A 137 8.87 4.36 -15.11
CA MET A 137 8.85 5.53 -15.99
C MET A 137 10.14 5.72 -16.78
N HIS A 138 11.25 5.17 -16.30
CA HIS A 138 12.57 5.27 -16.93
C HIS A 138 13.20 3.87 -17.10
N PRO A 139 12.71 3.04 -18.05
CA PRO A 139 13.15 1.65 -18.19
C PRO A 139 14.64 1.50 -18.50
N ASP A 140 15.22 2.46 -19.24
CA ASP A 140 16.63 2.44 -19.66
C ASP A 140 17.60 2.95 -18.59
N TRP A 141 17.09 3.48 -17.46
CA TRP A 141 17.94 3.97 -16.39
C TRP A 141 18.59 2.80 -15.62
N ASP A 142 19.89 2.92 -15.35
CA ASP A 142 20.66 1.89 -14.66
C ASP A 142 20.35 1.89 -13.15
N ALA A 143 19.56 0.91 -12.72
CA ALA A 143 19.21 0.65 -11.32
C ALA A 143 20.40 0.31 -10.39
N GLY A 144 21.59 0.07 -10.93
CA GLY A 144 22.74 -0.41 -10.16
C GLY A 144 22.49 -1.79 -9.54
N ALA A 145 23.45 -2.28 -8.75
CA ALA A 145 23.38 -3.62 -8.16
C ALA A 145 22.25 -3.74 -7.11
N ALA A 146 22.12 -2.75 -6.22
CA ALA A 146 21.12 -2.75 -5.15
C ALA A 146 19.70 -2.64 -5.71
N GLY A 147 19.46 -1.75 -6.67
CA GLY A 147 18.17 -1.61 -7.34
C GLY A 147 17.76 -2.85 -8.12
N ARG A 148 18.68 -3.45 -8.90
CA ARG A 148 18.41 -4.75 -9.58
C ARG A 148 18.07 -5.86 -8.59
N SER A 149 18.76 -5.92 -7.45
CA SER A 149 18.45 -6.89 -6.39
C SER A 149 17.04 -6.72 -5.85
N LEU A 150 16.63 -5.47 -5.57
CA LEU A 150 15.28 -5.13 -5.13
C LEU A 150 14.22 -5.53 -6.18
N LEU A 151 14.40 -5.17 -7.45
CA LEU A 151 13.48 -5.55 -8.53
C LEU A 151 13.36 -7.07 -8.65
N GLY A 152 14.49 -7.79 -8.56
CA GLY A 152 14.49 -9.24 -8.53
C GLY A 152 13.72 -9.81 -7.33
N ALA A 153 13.81 -9.18 -6.15
CA ALA A 153 13.06 -9.60 -4.98
C ALA A 153 11.56 -9.41 -5.16
N VAL A 154 11.14 -8.28 -5.75
CA VAL A 154 9.74 -7.98 -6.10
C VAL A 154 9.21 -8.99 -7.13
N ALA A 155 9.96 -9.26 -8.20
CA ALA A 155 9.58 -10.24 -9.22
C ALA A 155 9.41 -11.65 -8.63
N ARG A 156 10.34 -12.09 -7.77
CA ARG A 156 10.24 -13.38 -7.06
C ARG A 156 9.05 -13.43 -6.10
N PHE A 157 8.71 -12.32 -5.46
CA PHE A 157 7.52 -12.24 -4.61
C PHE A 157 6.24 -12.38 -5.44
N GLN A 158 6.14 -11.66 -6.56
CA GLN A 158 5.00 -11.73 -7.48
C GLN A 158 4.81 -13.14 -8.06
N GLN A 159 5.89 -13.80 -8.46
CA GLN A 159 5.81 -15.17 -8.98
C GLN A 159 5.26 -16.14 -7.92
N ARG A 160 5.74 -16.04 -6.68
CA ARG A 160 5.25 -16.86 -5.57
C ARG A 160 3.78 -16.60 -5.24
N SER A 161 3.33 -15.35 -5.27
CA SER A 161 1.93 -15.02 -4.97
C SER A 161 0.97 -15.54 -6.05
N LEU A 162 1.35 -15.43 -7.33
CA LEU A 162 0.58 -16.01 -8.44
C LEU A 162 0.52 -17.53 -8.35
N GLN A 163 1.64 -18.19 -8.05
CA GLN A 163 1.69 -19.65 -7.85
C GLN A 163 0.80 -20.10 -6.69
N ALA A 164 0.85 -19.41 -5.54
CA ALA A 164 0.02 -19.73 -4.39
C ALA A 164 -1.48 -19.55 -4.69
N GLN A 165 -1.85 -18.50 -5.44
CA GLN A 165 -3.23 -18.29 -5.89
C GLN A 165 -3.70 -19.39 -6.84
N ALA A 166 -2.86 -19.76 -7.82
CA ALA A 166 -3.17 -20.83 -8.77
C ALA A 166 -3.32 -22.19 -8.07
N GLN A 167 -2.45 -22.50 -7.10
CA GLN A 167 -2.55 -23.70 -6.28
C GLN A 167 -3.84 -23.72 -5.45
N ALA A 168 -4.18 -22.61 -4.79
CA ALA A 168 -5.42 -22.50 -4.02
C ALA A 168 -6.66 -22.70 -4.90
N GLN A 169 -6.68 -22.12 -6.10
CA GLN A 169 -7.77 -22.30 -7.08
C GLN A 169 -7.87 -23.74 -7.58
N ALA A 170 -6.74 -24.37 -7.91
CA ALA A 170 -6.72 -25.78 -8.33
C ALA A 170 -7.22 -26.71 -7.23
N GLN A 171 -6.82 -26.46 -5.98
CA GLN A 171 -7.26 -27.25 -4.82
C GLN A 171 -8.76 -27.08 -4.53
N GLN A 172 -9.28 -25.86 -4.69
CA GLN A 172 -10.73 -25.60 -4.63
C GLN A 172 -11.50 -26.31 -5.77
N ALA A 173 -10.95 -26.32 -6.99
CA ALA A 173 -11.56 -27.02 -8.13
C ALA A 173 -11.59 -28.54 -7.94
N LEU A 174 -10.52 -29.13 -7.37
CA LEU A 174 -10.47 -30.55 -7.02
C LEU A 174 -11.52 -30.92 -5.95
N LEU A 175 -11.65 -30.10 -4.91
CA LEU A 175 -12.66 -30.30 -3.85
C LEU A 175 -14.09 -30.14 -4.39
N ALA A 176 -14.34 -29.15 -5.25
CA ALA A 176 -15.62 -28.98 -5.92
C ALA A 176 -15.94 -30.16 -6.88
N GLY A 177 -14.93 -30.69 -7.57
CA GLY A 177 -15.03 -31.87 -8.42
C GLY A 177 -15.32 -33.16 -7.65
N SER A 178 -14.91 -33.25 -6.38
CA SER A 178 -15.23 -34.39 -5.51
C SER A 178 -16.69 -34.40 -4.99
N GLN A 179 -17.44 -33.31 -5.17
CA GLN A 179 -18.87 -33.20 -4.79
C GLN A 179 -19.84 -33.31 -6.00
N GLY A 180 -19.39 -33.88 -7.13
CA GLY A 180 -20.25 -34.34 -8.24
C GLY A 180 -21.00 -35.64 -7.90
N PRO A 181 -22.09 -35.98 -8.62
CA PRO A 181 -23.37 -36.42 -8.06
C PRO A 181 -23.34 -37.87 -7.54
N ALA A 182 -23.02 -38.07 -6.26
CA ALA A 182 -23.28 -39.33 -5.56
C ALA A 182 -24.12 -39.15 -4.28
N ALA A 183 -24.45 -37.92 -3.88
CA ALA A 183 -25.20 -37.64 -2.66
C ALA A 183 -26.69 -37.30 -2.89
N THR A 184 -27.25 -37.62 -4.06
CA THR A 184 -28.69 -37.48 -4.36
C THR A 184 -29.37 -38.82 -4.72
N ALA A 185 -28.90 -39.92 -4.12
CA ALA A 185 -29.56 -41.24 -4.24
C ALA A 185 -30.03 -41.77 -2.88
N ALA A 186 -30.71 -40.95 -2.08
CA ALA A 186 -31.37 -41.43 -0.85
C ALA A 186 -32.70 -40.74 -0.50
N ALA A 187 -33.33 -39.99 -1.41
CA ALA A 187 -34.58 -39.28 -1.12
C ALA A 187 -35.71 -39.52 -2.15
N ALA A 188 -35.62 -40.56 -2.97
CA ALA A 188 -36.61 -40.87 -4.00
C ALA A 188 -37.10 -42.33 -3.93
N HIS A 189 -37.65 -42.73 -2.78
CA HIS A 189 -38.58 -43.85 -2.72
C HIS A 189 -39.45 -43.66 -1.48
N TRP A 190 -40.61 -43.02 -1.63
CA TRP A 190 -41.88 -43.37 -0.97
C TRP A 190 -42.94 -42.45 -1.57
N GLY A 191 -43.39 -42.82 -2.77
CA GLY A 191 -44.58 -42.27 -3.39
C GLY A 191 -45.83 -42.88 -2.76
N GLY A 192 -46.71 -41.98 -2.33
CA GLY A 192 -48.16 -42.10 -2.14
C GLY A 192 -48.83 -43.47 -2.18
N HIS A 193 -49.51 -43.78 -1.08
CA HIS A 193 -50.83 -44.40 -1.13
C HIS A 193 -51.77 -43.61 -0.21
N ALA A 194 -52.66 -42.81 -0.80
CA ALA A 194 -53.94 -42.48 -0.20
C ALA A 194 -54.93 -43.60 -0.55
N PRO A 195 -55.87 -43.94 0.35
CA PRO A 195 -57.29 -43.67 0.05
C PRO A 195 -58.09 -43.34 1.34
N PRO A 196 -59.45 -43.34 1.33
CA PRO A 196 -60.29 -42.16 1.22
C PRO A 196 -61.08 -41.84 2.52
N ALA A 197 -61.77 -40.70 2.49
CA ALA A 197 -62.68 -40.23 3.54
C ALA A 197 -63.89 -41.15 3.77
N ALA A 198 -64.31 -41.28 5.04
CA ALA A 198 -65.69 -41.59 5.44
C ALA A 198 -65.89 -41.28 6.94
N GLY A 199 -66.98 -40.57 7.27
CA GLY A 199 -67.55 -40.46 8.63
C GLY A 199 -67.49 -39.07 9.24
#